data_AF-A0A7N8XXD0-F1
#
_entry.id   AF-A0A7N8XXD0-F1
#
_cell.length_a   1.000
_cell.length_b   1.000
_cell.length_c   1.000
_cell.angle_alpha   90.00
_cell.angle_beta   90.00
_cell.angle_gamma   90.00
#
_symmetry.space_group_name_H-M   'P 1'
#
loop_
_entity.id
_entity.type
_entity.pdbx_description
1 polymer ?
#
loop_
_entity_poly.entity_id
_entity_poly.type
_entity_poly.pdbx_seq_one_letter_code
_entity_poly.pdbx_strand_id
1 'polypeptide(L)'
;MGHPPLEFSDCYLDSPEFRETLKCYELELERTSKFLKELIKDGNSVITAIKGYSLAVQKFSQTLNGFQFDFIGDSLTDDEINIGKIIQTCCSTVVKVTHLNATRVNFYESSVEYVYQIHQVQDRKKFDVVEPVLAFLHSILTLNNLTVEMTQDFMPYKQELQLSLQNTRNHYESTREEMEELMKRMKPPSQICKMHQYLPMEGYLYCQEKWALGMTWVKYYCKYHKEGRLLVMVPCEQKSTTKQLTLKFCIRRKTESIDKRFCFDVETNERNTPVTFQALSEGDRKLWMEAMDGKEPIYHSPIHKQAEMELNEIGFKFVRKCINYVETEGLTQEGVYRTVGSNIQVQKLLNAFFDPTNPGNVDLCSSNWDAKTITSALKFYLRSLSEPLMTYSLHRELMCAAKSDNLDFRLSEIHSLTYKLPEENREMLEMLIKHLVNVCSHSNENLMTPSNMAVIFGPTLMRAKEETVAAMLDIKFQNIVVEILIEDYKTILSQRPEDISTPPVPPPRITPRKRQPITISKRPLRVYQPLAHELFQHAESNY
;
A
#
# COMPACT_ATOMS: atom_id res chain seq x y z
N MET A 1 -26.54 2.03 86.76
CA MET A 1 -27.41 1.80 87.94
C MET A 1 -28.30 0.62 87.60
N GLY A 2 -28.24 -0.46 88.36
CA GLY A 2 -29.09 -1.63 88.11
C GLY A 2 -30.50 -1.37 88.61
N HIS A 3 -31.49 -1.90 87.91
CA HIS A 3 -32.85 -1.97 88.45
C HIS A 3 -32.86 -2.95 89.65
N PRO A 4 -33.64 -2.68 90.71
CA PRO A 4 -33.77 -3.58 91.85
C PRO A 4 -34.38 -4.93 91.42
N PRO A 5 -33.94 -6.06 92.02
CA PRO A 5 -34.42 -7.39 91.64
C PRO A 5 -35.94 -7.52 91.81
N LEU A 6 -36.59 -8.23 90.89
CA LEU A 6 -38.02 -8.56 91.00
C LEU A 6 -38.20 -9.66 92.06
N GLU A 7 -38.86 -9.33 93.17
CA GLU A 7 -39.14 -10.28 94.25
C GLU A 7 -40.46 -11.03 94.00
N PHE A 8 -40.45 -12.36 94.16
CA PHE A 8 -41.63 -13.19 93.90
C PHE A 8 -42.81 -12.90 94.84
N SER A 9 -42.54 -12.35 96.03
CA SER A 9 -43.56 -11.93 96.99
C SER A 9 -44.43 -10.78 96.47
N ASP A 10 -43.87 -9.90 95.65
CA ASP A 10 -44.53 -8.67 95.21
C ASP A 10 -45.53 -8.94 94.08
N CYS A 11 -45.37 -10.07 93.38
CA CYS A 11 -46.30 -10.59 92.38
C CYS A 11 -47.70 -10.87 92.95
N TYR A 12 -47.80 -11.24 94.24
CA TYR A 12 -49.08 -11.54 94.89
C TYR A 12 -49.88 -10.29 95.22
N LEU A 13 -49.20 -9.16 95.42
CA LEU A 13 -49.80 -7.88 95.81
C LEU A 13 -50.17 -7.02 94.59
N ASP A 14 -49.56 -7.28 93.44
CA ASP A 14 -49.79 -6.59 92.17
C ASP A 14 -49.77 -5.05 92.30
N SER A 15 -48.80 -4.52 93.05
CA SER A 15 -48.76 -3.09 93.36
C SER A 15 -48.43 -2.24 92.12
N PRO A 16 -48.86 -0.97 92.07
CA PRO A 16 -48.48 -0.03 91.02
C PRO A 16 -46.95 0.10 90.85
N GLU A 17 -46.20 0.09 91.96
CA GLU A 17 -44.74 0.18 91.97
C GLU A 17 -44.08 -1.08 91.37
N PHE A 18 -44.65 -2.25 91.64
CA PHE A 18 -44.23 -3.52 91.03
C PHE A 18 -44.51 -3.51 89.52
N ARG A 19 -45.69 -3.04 89.09
CA ARG A 19 -46.05 -2.90 87.66
C ARG A 19 -45.14 -1.93 86.91
N GLU A 20 -44.75 -0.81 87.53
CA GLU A 20 -43.82 0.16 86.93
C GLU A 20 -42.41 -0.41 86.81
N THR A 21 -41.95 -1.14 87.83
CA THR A 21 -40.66 -1.85 87.82
C THR A 21 -40.64 -2.92 86.73
N LEU A 22 -41.70 -3.73 86.63
CA LEU A 22 -41.87 -4.74 85.59
C LEU A 22 -41.81 -4.13 84.18
N LYS A 23 -42.52 -3.01 83.97
CA LYS A 23 -42.52 -2.28 82.70
C LYS A 23 -41.13 -1.75 82.32
N CYS A 24 -40.32 -1.33 83.29
CA CYS A 24 -38.94 -0.91 83.04
C CYS A 24 -38.06 -2.09 82.58
N TYR A 25 -38.22 -3.26 83.20
CA TYR A 25 -37.54 -4.48 82.77
C TYR A 25 -37.99 -4.96 81.39
N GLU A 26 -39.28 -4.87 81.06
CA GLU A 26 -39.82 -5.20 79.73
C GLU A 26 -39.23 -4.29 78.64
N LEU A 27 -39.17 -2.99 78.89
CA LEU A 27 -38.58 -2.01 77.96
C LEU A 27 -37.08 -2.25 77.72
N GLU A 28 -36.33 -2.57 78.77
CA GLU A 28 -34.90 -2.86 78.65
C GLU A 28 -34.65 -4.19 77.91
N LEU A 29 -35.52 -5.18 78.13
CA LEU A 29 -35.49 -6.45 77.40
C LEU A 29 -35.79 -6.25 75.91
N GLU A 30 -36.76 -5.39 75.58
CA GLU A 30 -37.12 -5.05 74.21
C GLU A 30 -35.98 -4.28 73.49
N ARG A 31 -35.36 -3.30 74.17
CA ARG A 31 -34.19 -2.58 73.65
C ARG A 31 -33.01 -3.52 73.37
N THR A 32 -32.71 -4.42 74.31
CA THR A 32 -31.65 -5.41 74.15
C THR A 32 -31.96 -6.37 73.00
N SER A 33 -33.21 -6.83 72.88
CA SER A 33 -33.64 -7.70 71.77
C SER A 33 -33.47 -7.00 70.42
N LYS A 34 -33.83 -5.71 70.32
CA LYS A 34 -33.66 -4.92 69.09
C LYS A 34 -32.19 -4.75 68.71
N PHE A 35 -31.33 -4.44 69.68
CA PHE A 35 -29.89 -4.31 69.46
C PHE A 35 -29.28 -5.63 68.95
N LEU A 36 -29.63 -6.76 69.57
CA LEU A 36 -29.14 -8.09 69.14
C LEU A 36 -29.60 -8.45 67.72
N LYS A 37 -30.83 -8.10 67.35
CA LYS A 37 -31.33 -8.32 65.98
C LYS A 37 -30.53 -7.53 64.95
N GLU A 38 -30.20 -6.27 65.21
CA GLU A 38 -29.35 -5.47 64.32
C GLU A 38 -27.91 -6.01 64.29
N LEU A 39 -27.32 -6.38 65.44
CA LEU A 39 -25.97 -6.95 65.49
C LEU A 39 -25.85 -8.25 64.68
N ILE A 40 -26.85 -9.14 64.78
CA ILE A 40 -26.91 -10.38 63.99
C ILE A 40 -27.03 -10.07 62.50
N LYS A 41 -27.86 -9.09 62.13
CA LYS A 41 -28.04 -8.66 60.74
C LYS A 41 -26.75 -8.08 60.15
N ASP A 42 -26.05 -7.25 60.90
CA ASP A 42 -24.77 -6.65 60.47
C ASP A 42 -23.68 -7.73 60.37
N GLY A 43 -23.59 -8.65 61.35
CA GLY A 43 -22.69 -9.79 61.28
C GLY A 43 -22.93 -10.70 60.07
N ASN A 44 -24.20 -10.99 59.76
CA ASN A 44 -24.58 -11.74 58.57
C ASN A 44 -24.22 -11.02 57.26
N SER A 45 -24.30 -9.68 57.25
CA SER A 45 -23.89 -8.88 56.10
C SER A 45 -22.37 -8.98 55.87
N VAL A 46 -21.56 -8.94 56.93
CA VAL A 46 -20.11 -9.15 56.85
C VAL A 46 -19.77 -10.57 56.37
N ILE A 47 -20.44 -11.59 56.90
CA ILE A 47 -20.24 -12.99 56.45
C ILE A 47 -20.58 -13.14 54.96
N THR A 48 -21.67 -12.52 54.51
CA THR A 48 -22.08 -12.56 53.09
C THR A 48 -21.05 -11.88 52.19
N ALA A 49 -20.50 -10.73 52.60
CA ALA A 49 -19.43 -10.06 51.88
C ALA A 49 -18.15 -10.91 51.79
N ILE A 50 -17.76 -11.56 52.88
CA ILE A 50 -16.59 -12.47 52.90
C ILE A 50 -16.80 -13.66 51.94
N LYS A 51 -18.00 -14.26 51.93
CA LYS A 51 -18.35 -15.34 50.98
C LYS A 51 -18.28 -14.86 49.52
N GLY A 52 -18.82 -13.67 49.25
CA GLY A 52 -18.76 -13.05 47.92
C GLY A 52 -17.33 -12.79 47.45
N TYR A 53 -16.47 -12.25 48.34
CA TYR A 53 -15.06 -12.05 48.07
C TYR A 53 -14.34 -13.37 47.75
N SER A 54 -14.55 -14.42 48.56
CA SER A 54 -13.96 -15.74 48.33
C SER A 54 -14.35 -16.32 46.96
N LEU A 55 -15.62 -16.22 46.59
CA LEU A 55 -16.10 -16.70 45.29
C LEU A 55 -15.48 -15.93 44.12
N ALA A 56 -15.35 -14.60 44.24
CA ALA A 56 -14.72 -13.77 43.22
C ALA A 56 -13.23 -14.12 43.03
N VAL A 57 -12.50 -14.34 44.14
CA VAL A 57 -11.09 -14.76 44.10
C VAL A 57 -10.94 -16.13 43.43
N GLN A 58 -11.81 -17.10 43.75
CA GLN A 58 -11.80 -18.42 43.11
C GLN A 58 -12.05 -18.34 41.60
N LYS A 59 -13.04 -17.54 41.18
CA LYS A 59 -13.34 -17.34 39.75
C LYS A 59 -12.19 -16.67 39.00
N PHE A 60 -11.56 -15.67 39.60
CA PHE A 60 -10.39 -15.00 39.01
C PHE A 60 -9.20 -15.97 38.88
N SER A 61 -8.95 -16.76 39.90
CA SER A 61 -7.92 -17.82 39.88
C SER A 61 -8.18 -18.85 38.76
N GLN A 62 -9.41 -19.32 38.59
CA GLN A 62 -9.75 -20.22 37.48
C GLN A 62 -9.46 -19.59 36.10
N THR A 63 -9.74 -18.29 35.95
CA THR A 63 -9.46 -17.55 34.71
C THR A 63 -7.96 -17.48 34.45
N LEU A 64 -7.14 -17.22 35.48
CA LEU A 64 -5.68 -17.21 35.37
C LEU A 64 -5.10 -18.59 35.07
N ASN A 65 -5.66 -19.67 35.62
CA ASN A 65 -5.22 -21.04 35.33
C ASN A 65 -5.46 -21.47 33.87
N GLY A 66 -6.47 -20.89 33.22
CA GLY A 66 -6.76 -21.15 31.80
C GLY A 66 -5.97 -20.26 30.84
N PHE A 67 -5.19 -19.29 31.34
CA PHE A 67 -4.45 -18.37 30.48
C PHE A 67 -3.20 -19.06 29.92
N GLN A 68 -3.14 -19.14 28.59
CA GLN A 68 -1.94 -19.50 27.84
C GLN A 68 -1.75 -18.45 26.75
N PHE A 69 -0.49 -18.13 26.43
CA PHE A 69 -0.18 -17.32 25.26
C PHE A 69 -0.42 -18.15 24.00
N ASP A 70 -1.14 -17.60 23.01
CA ASP A 70 -1.25 -18.17 21.66
C ASP A 70 -0.13 -17.61 20.77
N PHE A 71 0.46 -18.42 19.88
CA PHE A 71 1.71 -18.07 19.18
C PHE A 71 1.59 -17.89 17.66
N ILE A 72 2.50 -17.08 17.11
CA ILE A 72 2.89 -17.05 15.69
C ILE A 72 4.38 -17.43 15.64
N GLY A 73 4.73 -18.68 15.26
CA GLY A 73 6.11 -19.19 15.17
C GLY A 73 6.34 -20.57 15.84
N ASP A 74 7.59 -21.08 15.80
CA ASP A 74 7.92 -22.48 16.15
C ASP A 74 8.34 -22.74 17.61
N SER A 75 8.66 -21.72 18.43
CA SER A 75 9.06 -21.94 19.83
C SER A 75 8.90 -20.71 20.74
N LEU A 76 8.53 -20.95 22.00
CA LEU A 76 8.55 -19.99 23.10
C LEU A 76 9.98 -19.59 23.48
N THR A 77 10.17 -18.33 23.89
CA THR A 77 11.40 -17.91 24.59
C THR A 77 11.38 -18.40 26.04
N ASP A 78 12.56 -18.64 26.63
CA ASP A 78 12.69 -19.13 28.03
C ASP A 78 11.96 -18.23 29.04
N ASP A 79 11.90 -16.92 28.76
CA ASP A 79 11.20 -15.93 29.59
C ASP A 79 9.67 -16.09 29.55
N GLU A 80 9.09 -16.39 28.38
CA GLU A 80 7.63 -16.59 28.23
C GLU A 80 7.17 -17.89 28.92
N ILE A 81 7.98 -18.95 28.85
CA ILE A 81 7.78 -20.19 29.59
C ILE A 81 7.85 -19.91 31.10
N ASN A 82 8.80 -19.09 31.53
CA ASN A 82 8.97 -18.76 32.94
C ASN A 82 7.80 -17.91 33.47
N ILE A 83 7.34 -16.91 32.72
CA ILE A 83 6.18 -16.09 33.07
C ILE A 83 4.92 -16.95 33.18
N GLY A 84 4.66 -17.84 32.23
CA GLY A 84 3.51 -18.74 32.27
C GLY A 84 3.54 -19.67 33.50
N LYS A 85 4.70 -20.25 33.82
CA LYS A 85 4.89 -21.10 35.02
C LYS A 85 4.73 -20.31 36.32
N ILE A 86 5.27 -19.10 36.40
CA ILE A 86 5.14 -18.25 37.60
C ILE A 86 3.67 -17.86 37.83
N ILE A 87 2.93 -17.50 36.77
CA ILE A 87 1.49 -17.19 36.88
C ILE A 87 0.71 -18.42 37.40
N GLN A 88 1.05 -19.62 36.93
CA GLN A 88 0.40 -20.86 37.36
C GLN A 88 0.75 -21.24 38.83
N THR A 89 1.99 -21.01 39.26
CA THR A 89 2.41 -21.19 40.67
C THR A 89 1.75 -20.16 41.59
N CYS A 90 1.67 -18.89 41.17
CA CYS A 90 0.96 -17.84 41.90
C CYS A 90 -0.53 -18.18 42.07
N CYS A 91 -1.15 -18.72 41.03
CA CYS A 91 -2.54 -19.17 41.05
C CYS A 91 -2.77 -20.31 42.05
N SER A 92 -1.87 -21.30 42.10
CA SER A 92 -1.93 -22.42 43.05
C SER A 92 -1.86 -21.97 44.52
N THR A 93 -1.11 -20.91 44.81
CA THR A 93 -1.04 -20.31 46.15
C THR A 93 -2.34 -19.59 46.52
N VAL A 94 -2.95 -18.84 45.58
CA VAL A 94 -4.26 -18.18 45.78
C VAL A 94 -5.38 -19.20 46.01
N VAL A 95 -5.39 -20.33 45.31
CA VAL A 95 -6.37 -21.41 45.53
C VAL A 95 -6.25 -22.00 46.94
N LYS A 96 -5.02 -22.23 47.44
CA LYS A 96 -4.79 -22.72 48.81
C LYS A 96 -5.35 -21.76 49.88
N VAL A 97 -5.23 -20.45 49.67
CA VAL A 97 -5.83 -19.42 50.56
C VAL A 97 -7.35 -19.55 50.63
N THR A 98 -8.01 -19.80 49.49
CA THR A 98 -9.47 -19.97 49.44
C THR A 98 -9.93 -21.31 50.01
N HIS A 99 -9.14 -22.37 49.86
CA HIS A 99 -9.42 -23.69 50.42
C HIS A 99 -9.27 -23.71 51.95
N LEU A 100 -8.29 -23.00 52.52
CA LEU A 100 -8.16 -22.80 53.97
C LEU A 100 -9.37 -22.07 54.56
N ASN A 101 -9.96 -21.12 53.83
CA ASN A 101 -11.21 -20.44 54.23
C ASN A 101 -12.45 -21.34 54.11
N ALA A 102 -12.54 -22.19 53.07
CA ALA A 102 -13.61 -23.18 52.95
C ALA A 102 -13.56 -24.25 54.06
N THR A 103 -12.36 -24.59 54.54
CA THR A 103 -12.16 -25.58 55.61
C THR A 103 -12.56 -25.05 57.00
N ARG A 104 -12.70 -23.72 57.18
CA ARG A 104 -13.26 -23.11 58.41
C ARG A 104 -14.79 -23.11 58.45
N VAL A 105 -15.46 -23.34 57.32
CA VAL A 105 -16.92 -23.40 57.23
C VAL A 105 -17.49 -24.77 57.63
N ASN A 106 -16.66 -25.83 57.65
CA ASN A 106 -17.06 -27.17 58.07
C ASN A 106 -17.01 -27.43 59.59
N PHE A 107 -16.82 -26.40 60.41
CA PHE A 107 -16.92 -26.52 61.87
C PHE A 107 -18.26 -26.02 62.44
N TYR A 108 -19.28 -25.85 61.59
CA TYR A 108 -20.58 -25.26 61.93
C TYR A 108 -21.77 -26.23 61.94
N GLU A 109 -21.53 -27.55 61.99
CA GLU A 109 -22.57 -28.58 62.18
C GLU A 109 -22.52 -29.22 63.57
N SER A 110 -22.45 -28.42 64.63
CA SER A 110 -22.61 -28.94 66.02
C SER A 110 -23.27 -27.97 67.00
N SER A 111 -24.00 -26.95 66.54
CA SER A 111 -24.56 -25.95 67.48
C SER A 111 -25.96 -25.42 67.14
N VAL A 112 -26.79 -26.22 66.45
CA VAL A 112 -28.22 -25.90 66.23
C VAL A 112 -29.16 -26.79 67.08
N GLU A 113 -28.71 -27.19 68.26
CA GLU A 113 -29.56 -27.74 69.34
C GLU A 113 -29.66 -26.74 70.52
N TYR A 114 -29.41 -25.44 70.28
CA TYR A 114 -29.45 -24.39 71.31
C TYR A 114 -30.71 -23.52 71.28
N VAL A 115 -31.59 -23.74 70.28
CA VAL A 115 -32.96 -23.21 70.29
C VAL A 115 -33.75 -23.78 71.48
N TYR A 116 -33.32 -24.91 72.03
CA TYR A 116 -33.95 -25.54 73.20
C TYR A 116 -33.72 -24.79 74.53
N GLN A 117 -32.67 -23.99 74.66
CA GLN A 117 -32.34 -23.34 75.94
C GLN A 117 -32.84 -21.89 76.06
N ILE A 118 -33.84 -21.53 75.26
CA ILE A 118 -34.62 -20.27 75.32
C ILE A 118 -35.29 -20.04 76.70
N HIS A 119 -35.16 -20.97 77.66
CA HIS A 119 -35.65 -20.82 79.04
C HIS A 119 -34.56 -20.52 80.12
N GLN A 120 -33.27 -20.37 79.81
CA GLN A 120 -32.21 -19.98 80.79
C GLN A 120 -31.83 -18.47 80.76
N VAL A 121 -32.77 -17.59 80.39
CA VAL A 121 -32.50 -16.31 79.71
C VAL A 121 -32.08 -15.11 80.59
N GLN A 122 -31.99 -15.20 81.93
CA GLN A 122 -31.69 -14.00 82.74
C GLN A 122 -30.19 -13.71 83.03
N ASP A 123 -29.34 -14.73 83.22
CA ASP A 123 -27.88 -14.52 83.43
C ASP A 123 -27.02 -14.79 82.17
N ARG A 124 -27.58 -15.48 81.16
CA ARG A 124 -26.86 -15.87 79.93
C ARG A 124 -26.58 -14.73 78.95
N LYS A 125 -27.26 -13.58 79.07
CA LYS A 125 -27.09 -12.44 78.16
C LYS A 125 -25.67 -11.85 78.14
N LYS A 126 -24.87 -12.07 79.19
CA LYS A 126 -23.51 -11.54 79.30
C LYS A 126 -22.46 -12.38 78.54
N PHE A 127 -22.71 -13.67 78.33
CA PHE A 127 -21.74 -14.57 77.69
C PHE A 127 -22.24 -15.08 76.32
N ASP A 128 -23.54 -15.34 76.14
CA ASP A 128 -24.11 -15.86 74.88
C ASP A 128 -24.01 -14.86 73.69
N VAL A 129 -23.73 -13.59 73.96
CA VAL A 129 -23.50 -12.55 72.93
C VAL A 129 -22.03 -12.21 72.82
N VAL A 130 -21.34 -12.10 73.95
CA VAL A 130 -19.93 -11.69 74.00
C VAL A 130 -19.01 -12.79 73.47
N GLU A 131 -19.29 -14.06 73.75
CA GLU A 131 -18.47 -15.18 73.27
C GLU A 131 -18.54 -15.36 71.75
N PRO A 132 -19.71 -15.35 71.08
CA PRO A 132 -19.76 -15.40 69.62
C PRO A 132 -19.13 -14.17 68.95
N VAL A 133 -19.30 -12.97 69.52
CA VAL A 133 -18.67 -11.75 69.00
C VAL A 133 -17.15 -11.81 69.17
N LEU A 134 -16.65 -12.28 70.32
CA LEU A 134 -15.22 -12.46 70.56
C LEU A 134 -14.63 -13.52 69.62
N ALA A 135 -15.31 -14.65 69.42
CA ALA A 135 -14.90 -15.69 68.48
C ALA A 135 -14.88 -15.18 67.03
N PHE A 136 -15.85 -14.35 66.65
CA PHE A 136 -15.91 -13.69 65.35
C PHE A 136 -14.75 -12.71 65.15
N LEU A 137 -14.49 -11.83 66.13
CA LEU A 137 -13.38 -10.88 66.09
C LEU A 137 -12.02 -11.59 66.06
N HIS A 138 -11.84 -12.62 66.88
CA HIS A 138 -10.64 -13.46 66.85
C HIS A 138 -10.46 -14.14 65.49
N SER A 139 -11.55 -14.59 64.87
CA SER A 139 -11.51 -15.22 63.55
C SER A 139 -11.06 -14.27 62.44
N ILE A 140 -11.48 -12.99 62.50
CA ILE A 140 -11.05 -11.92 61.60
C ILE A 140 -9.57 -11.61 61.80
N LEU A 141 -9.13 -11.45 63.05
CA LEU A 141 -7.73 -11.15 63.37
C LEU A 141 -6.78 -12.26 62.89
N THR A 142 -7.14 -13.52 63.11
CA THR A 142 -6.37 -14.67 62.61
C THR A 142 -6.32 -14.72 61.09
N LEU A 143 -7.43 -14.39 60.41
CA LEU A 143 -7.46 -14.31 58.93
C LEU A 143 -6.53 -13.22 58.40
N ASN A 144 -6.50 -12.06 59.05
CA ASN A 144 -5.62 -10.96 58.67
C ASN A 144 -4.13 -11.32 58.85
N ASN A 145 -3.78 -11.96 59.97
CA ASN A 145 -2.40 -12.40 60.21
C ASN A 145 -1.95 -13.45 59.18
N LEU A 146 -2.80 -14.44 58.89
CA LEU A 146 -2.50 -15.43 57.85
C LEU A 146 -2.31 -14.75 56.47
N THR A 147 -3.11 -13.73 56.16
CA THR A 147 -2.97 -12.95 54.92
C THR A 147 -1.62 -12.25 54.84
N VAL A 148 -1.12 -11.72 55.95
CA VAL A 148 0.22 -11.09 56.01
C VAL A 148 1.32 -12.11 55.77
N GLU A 149 1.27 -13.28 56.42
CA GLU A 149 2.25 -14.36 56.22
C GLU A 149 2.27 -14.86 54.77
N MET A 150 1.09 -15.13 54.18
CA MET A 150 1.00 -15.54 52.78
C MET A 150 1.47 -14.45 51.81
N THR A 151 1.28 -13.18 52.16
CA THR A 151 1.80 -12.06 51.37
C THR A 151 3.32 -12.02 51.41
N GLN A 152 3.93 -12.33 52.56
CA GLN A 152 5.38 -12.42 52.69
C GLN A 152 5.95 -13.58 51.86
N ASP A 153 5.31 -14.76 51.91
CA ASP A 153 5.68 -15.92 51.09
C ASP A 153 5.59 -15.65 49.58
N PHE A 154 4.71 -14.72 49.17
CA PHE A 154 4.54 -14.32 47.77
C PHE A 154 5.60 -13.33 47.26
N MET A 155 6.26 -12.58 48.15
CA MET A 155 7.18 -11.50 47.75
C MET A 155 8.33 -11.95 46.83
N PRO A 156 8.98 -13.12 47.03
CA PRO A 156 10.03 -13.58 46.12
C PRO A 156 9.52 -13.80 44.69
N TYR A 157 8.34 -14.43 44.53
CA TYR A 157 7.72 -14.65 43.22
C TYR A 157 7.36 -13.33 42.52
N LYS A 158 6.87 -12.35 43.29
CA LYS A 158 6.61 -11.00 42.78
C LYS A 158 7.89 -10.34 42.27
N GLN A 159 8.98 -10.43 43.02
CA GLN A 159 10.27 -9.85 42.62
C GLN A 159 10.81 -10.53 41.35
N GLU A 160 10.76 -11.86 41.28
CA GLU A 160 11.17 -12.62 40.10
C GLU A 160 10.35 -12.25 38.87
N LEU A 161 9.02 -12.14 39.00
CA LEU A 161 8.14 -11.70 37.92
C LEU A 161 8.46 -10.28 37.45
N GLN A 162 8.75 -9.36 38.38
CA GLN A 162 9.14 -7.99 38.05
C GLN A 162 10.46 -7.95 37.27
N LEU A 163 11.45 -8.78 37.67
CA LEU A 163 12.72 -8.90 36.97
C LEU A 163 12.55 -9.50 35.57
N SER A 164 11.81 -10.60 35.45
CA SER A 164 11.52 -11.24 34.16
C SER A 164 10.79 -10.27 33.22
N LEU A 165 9.78 -9.55 33.71
CA LEU A 165 9.07 -8.55 32.91
C LEU A 165 9.99 -7.41 32.46
N GLN A 166 10.93 -6.99 33.31
CA GLN A 166 11.90 -5.96 32.94
C GLN A 166 12.89 -6.47 31.90
N ASN A 167 13.34 -7.73 32.01
CA ASN A 167 14.20 -8.36 31.02
C ASN A 167 13.49 -8.49 29.67
N THR A 168 12.24 -8.95 29.65
CA THR A 168 11.44 -9.03 28.42
C THR A 168 11.26 -7.66 27.78
N ARG A 169 11.00 -6.60 28.57
CA ARG A 169 10.94 -5.22 28.03
C ARG A 169 12.26 -4.78 27.42
N ASN A 170 13.38 -5.04 28.10
CA ASN A 170 14.70 -4.67 27.60
C ASN A 170 15.04 -5.44 26.31
N HIS A 171 14.71 -6.74 26.26
CA HIS A 171 14.90 -7.57 25.07
C HIS A 171 14.03 -7.09 23.91
N TYR A 172 12.76 -6.73 24.17
CA TYR A 172 11.88 -6.15 23.17
C TYR A 172 12.43 -4.85 22.60
N GLU A 173 12.88 -3.92 23.44
CA GLU A 173 13.46 -2.66 22.97
C GLU A 173 14.72 -2.89 22.13
N SER A 174 15.61 -3.80 22.57
CA SER A 174 16.81 -4.18 21.79
C SER A 174 16.44 -4.78 20.43
N THR A 175 15.54 -5.76 20.40
CA THR A 175 15.10 -6.41 19.16
C THR A 175 14.38 -5.43 18.24
N ARG A 176 13.59 -4.49 18.80
CA ARG A 176 12.93 -3.42 18.04
C ARG A 176 13.96 -2.49 17.40
N GLU A 177 14.98 -2.06 18.14
CA GLU A 177 16.06 -1.22 17.62
C GLU A 177 16.86 -1.92 16.51
N GLU A 178 17.22 -3.20 16.71
CA GLU A 178 17.88 -4.02 15.70
C GLU A 178 17.02 -4.20 14.43
N MET A 179 15.71 -4.44 14.59
CA MET A 179 14.77 -4.59 13.48
C MET A 179 14.55 -3.26 12.74
N GLU A 180 14.52 -2.13 13.44
CA GLU A 180 14.49 -0.81 12.83
C GLU A 180 15.77 -0.51 12.05
N GLU A 181 16.93 -0.90 12.58
CA GLU A 181 18.21 -0.77 11.88
C GLU A 181 18.25 -1.66 10.64
N LEU A 182 17.83 -2.93 10.75
CA LEU A 182 17.72 -3.85 9.63
C LEU A 182 16.76 -3.32 8.56
N MET A 183 15.60 -2.80 8.94
CA MET A 183 14.66 -2.16 8.02
C MET A 183 15.29 -0.96 7.32
N LYS A 184 16.01 -0.09 8.04
CA LYS A 184 16.72 1.05 7.45
C LYS A 184 17.80 0.58 6.47
N ARG A 185 18.52 -0.51 6.77
CA ARG A 185 19.51 -1.14 5.88
C ARG A 185 18.89 -1.78 4.64
N MET A 186 17.67 -2.31 4.73
CA MET A 186 16.96 -2.92 3.59
C MET A 186 16.16 -1.92 2.72
N LYS A 187 15.93 -0.69 3.19
CA LYS A 187 15.23 0.37 2.44
C LYS A 187 15.92 0.89 1.16
N PRO A 188 17.27 0.97 1.01
CA PRO A 188 17.87 1.45 -0.22
C PRO A 188 17.71 0.41 -1.36
N PRO A 189 17.04 0.76 -2.48
CA PRO A 189 16.80 -0.16 -3.60
C PRO A 189 18.08 -0.73 -4.24
N SER A 190 19.21 -0.05 -4.04
CA SER A 190 20.48 -0.33 -4.68
C SER A 190 21.21 -1.58 -4.17
N GLN A 191 20.86 -2.12 -2.99
CA GLN A 191 21.47 -3.36 -2.47
C GLN A 191 20.69 -4.62 -2.86
N ILE A 192 19.37 -4.53 -3.04
CA ILE A 192 18.52 -5.67 -3.45
C ILE A 192 18.94 -6.17 -4.84
N CYS A 193 19.23 -5.29 -5.79
CA CYS A 193 19.68 -5.68 -7.14
C CYS A 193 21.04 -6.40 -7.16
N LYS A 194 21.93 -6.17 -6.18
CA LYS A 194 23.28 -6.80 -6.17
C LYS A 194 23.26 -8.25 -5.66
N MET A 195 22.27 -8.63 -4.84
CA MET A 195 22.17 -9.99 -4.27
C MET A 195 21.69 -11.04 -5.29
N HIS A 196 21.05 -10.62 -6.39
CA HIS A 196 20.46 -11.51 -7.40
C HIS A 196 21.49 -12.20 -8.32
N GLN A 197 22.79 -11.93 -8.19
CA GLN A 197 23.82 -12.53 -9.05
C GLN A 197 24.24 -13.96 -8.66
N TYR A 198 23.82 -14.48 -7.49
CA TYR A 198 24.39 -15.73 -6.93
C TYR A 198 23.39 -16.74 -6.34
N LEU A 199 22.07 -16.55 -6.52
CA LEU A 199 21.01 -17.43 -5.99
C LEU A 199 20.16 -18.00 -7.13
N PRO A 200 19.47 -19.15 -6.94
CA PRO A 200 18.49 -19.64 -7.91
C PRO A 200 17.46 -18.53 -8.18
N MET A 201 17.20 -18.23 -9.45
CA MET A 201 16.26 -17.17 -9.83
C MET A 201 14.87 -17.51 -9.29
N GLU A 202 14.35 -16.68 -8.40
CA GLU A 202 13.07 -16.87 -7.77
C GLU A 202 12.25 -15.58 -7.74
N GLY A 203 10.93 -15.71 -7.80
CA GLY A 203 10.03 -14.56 -7.83
C GLY A 203 8.69 -14.89 -8.45
N TYR A 204 7.83 -13.88 -8.53
CA TYR A 204 6.47 -14.05 -9.05
C TYR A 204 6.41 -13.95 -10.57
N LEU A 205 5.74 -14.90 -11.19
CA LEU A 205 5.37 -14.88 -12.61
C LEU A 205 3.87 -15.16 -12.76
N TYR A 206 3.24 -14.52 -13.73
CA TYR A 206 1.90 -14.88 -14.17
C TYR A 206 2.02 -15.88 -15.32
N CYS A 207 1.38 -17.04 -15.20
CA CYS A 207 1.33 -18.07 -16.24
C CYS A 207 -0.01 -18.01 -16.96
N GLN A 208 0.00 -18.05 -18.29
CA GLN A 208 -1.19 -18.14 -19.09
C GLN A 208 -1.71 -19.58 -19.11
N GLU A 209 -2.91 -19.79 -18.57
CA GLU A 209 -3.58 -21.09 -18.54
C GLU A 209 -4.81 -21.08 -19.43
N LYS A 210 -5.07 -22.21 -20.09
CA LYS A 210 -6.26 -22.39 -20.91
C LYS A 210 -7.36 -23.01 -20.06
N TRP A 211 -8.46 -22.29 -19.89
CA TRP A 211 -9.69 -22.79 -19.26
C TRP A 211 -10.75 -23.08 -20.32
N ALA A 212 -11.85 -23.74 -19.93
CA ALA A 212 -12.89 -24.22 -20.85
C ALA A 212 -13.52 -23.16 -21.77
N LEU A 213 -13.49 -21.87 -21.38
CA LEU A 213 -14.12 -20.76 -22.11
C LEU A 213 -13.15 -19.59 -22.40
N GLY A 214 -11.84 -19.75 -22.19
CA GLY A 214 -10.89 -18.66 -22.42
C GLY A 214 -9.50 -18.89 -21.84
N MET A 215 -8.66 -17.84 -21.89
CA MET A 215 -7.32 -17.83 -21.30
C MET A 215 -7.35 -17.03 -20.00
N THR A 216 -6.76 -17.58 -18.93
CA THR A 216 -6.66 -16.93 -17.61
C THR A 216 -5.21 -16.81 -17.20
N TRP A 217 -4.86 -15.73 -16.51
CA TRP A 217 -3.52 -15.53 -15.96
C TRP A 217 -3.51 -15.91 -14.49
N VAL A 218 -2.72 -16.91 -14.14
CA VAL A 218 -2.62 -17.42 -12.77
C VAL A 218 -1.25 -17.02 -12.20
N LYS A 219 -1.24 -16.49 -10.98
CA LYS A 219 -0.01 -16.04 -10.31
C LYS A 219 0.67 -17.21 -9.61
N TYR A 220 1.93 -17.44 -9.96
CA TYR A 220 2.79 -18.46 -9.36
C TYR A 220 4.01 -17.80 -8.69
N TYR A 221 4.44 -18.37 -7.57
CA TYR A 221 5.80 -18.19 -7.07
C TYR A 221 6.69 -19.23 -7.75
N CYS A 222 7.66 -18.77 -8.52
CA CYS A 222 8.49 -19.59 -9.38
C CYS A 222 9.91 -19.65 -8.84
N LYS A 223 10.54 -20.81 -8.94
CA LYS A 223 11.95 -21.03 -8.61
C LYS A 223 12.63 -21.81 -9.72
N TYR A 224 13.68 -21.26 -10.30
CA TYR A 224 14.43 -21.86 -11.40
C TYR A 224 15.79 -22.39 -10.94
N HIS A 225 16.03 -23.66 -11.22
CA HIS A 225 17.28 -24.37 -10.94
C HIS A 225 18.04 -24.60 -12.25
N LYS A 226 19.16 -23.88 -12.43
CA LYS A 226 19.94 -23.89 -13.68
C LYS A 226 20.55 -25.26 -14.00
N GLU A 227 21.09 -25.96 -13.00
CA GLU A 227 21.76 -27.26 -13.17
C GLU A 227 20.84 -28.35 -13.78
N GLY A 228 19.53 -28.26 -13.57
CA GLY A 228 18.53 -29.18 -14.14
C GLY A 228 17.57 -28.53 -15.13
N ARG A 229 17.74 -27.23 -15.46
CA ARG A 229 16.77 -26.40 -16.18
C ARG A 229 15.33 -26.54 -15.66
N LEU A 230 15.18 -26.73 -14.34
CA LEU A 230 13.91 -27.06 -13.72
C LEU A 230 13.26 -25.79 -13.16
N LEU A 231 12.03 -25.51 -13.58
CA LEU A 231 11.18 -24.46 -13.03
C LEU A 231 10.09 -25.08 -12.16
N VAL A 232 10.15 -24.80 -10.87
CA VAL A 232 9.12 -25.18 -9.90
C VAL A 232 8.18 -24.00 -9.69
N MET A 233 6.88 -24.24 -9.81
CA MET A 233 5.82 -23.22 -9.75
C MET A 233 4.83 -23.57 -8.65
N VAL A 234 4.79 -22.76 -7.61
CA VAL A 234 3.87 -22.89 -6.48
C VAL A 234 2.75 -21.85 -6.64
N PRO A 235 1.48 -22.27 -6.72
CA PRO A 235 0.38 -21.34 -6.88
C PRO A 235 0.18 -20.48 -5.63
N CYS A 236 -0.14 -19.20 -5.83
CA CYS A 236 -0.42 -18.29 -4.72
C CYS A 236 -1.79 -18.57 -4.06
N GLU A 237 -2.69 -19.26 -4.76
CA GLU A 237 -4.01 -19.65 -4.26
C GLU A 237 -4.06 -21.16 -3.97
N GLN A 238 -4.56 -21.54 -2.78
CA GLN A 238 -4.48 -22.89 -2.18
C GLN A 238 -5.14 -24.05 -2.98
N LYS A 239 -5.76 -23.78 -4.14
CA LYS A 239 -6.58 -24.76 -4.88
C LYS A 239 -5.85 -25.50 -6.00
N SER A 240 -4.57 -25.23 -6.26
CA SER A 240 -3.84 -25.90 -7.34
C SER A 240 -2.56 -26.58 -6.85
N THR A 241 -2.18 -27.65 -7.55
CA THR A 241 -0.97 -28.42 -7.26
C THR A 241 0.27 -27.71 -7.78
N THR A 242 1.38 -27.86 -7.07
CA THR A 242 2.70 -27.40 -7.51
C THR A 242 3.03 -28.02 -8.87
N LYS A 243 3.42 -27.18 -9.83
CA LYS A 243 3.80 -27.60 -11.18
C LYS A 243 5.31 -27.58 -11.31
N GLN A 244 5.87 -28.57 -11.98
CA GLN A 244 7.28 -28.64 -12.31
C GLN A 244 7.42 -28.72 -13.83
N LEU A 245 8.25 -27.86 -14.40
CA LEU A 245 8.49 -27.76 -15.84
C LEU A 245 9.98 -27.81 -16.11
N THR A 246 10.40 -28.67 -17.03
CA THR A 246 11.80 -28.79 -17.46
C THR A 246 11.97 -27.99 -18.74
N LEU A 247 12.80 -26.95 -18.71
CA LEU A 247 12.95 -25.99 -19.78
C LEU A 247 13.84 -26.53 -20.92
N LYS A 248 13.31 -26.46 -22.14
CA LYS A 248 14.10 -26.65 -23.37
C LYS A 248 14.76 -25.34 -23.78
N PHE A 249 13.93 -24.32 -24.02
CA PHE A 249 14.37 -22.98 -24.37
C PHE A 249 13.34 -21.93 -23.92
N CYS A 250 13.83 -20.71 -23.75
CA CYS A 250 13.05 -19.54 -23.37
C CYS A 250 13.21 -18.47 -24.45
N ILE A 251 12.12 -17.80 -24.85
CA ILE A 251 12.13 -16.78 -25.90
C ILE A 251 11.25 -15.60 -25.51
N ARG A 252 11.74 -14.37 -25.73
CA ARG A 252 10.91 -13.19 -25.45
C ARG A 252 9.74 -13.14 -26.43
N ARG A 253 8.52 -12.91 -25.91
CA ARG A 253 7.34 -12.79 -26.76
C ARG A 253 7.28 -11.40 -27.39
N LYS A 254 6.88 -11.32 -28.66
CA LYS A 254 6.76 -10.05 -29.38
C LYS A 254 5.62 -9.22 -28.77
N THR A 255 5.86 -7.95 -28.49
CA THR A 255 4.86 -7.03 -27.89
C THR A 255 3.58 -6.94 -28.72
N GLU A 256 3.67 -7.08 -30.04
CA GLU A 256 2.53 -7.07 -30.96
C GLU A 256 1.72 -8.38 -30.95
N SER A 257 2.29 -9.47 -30.43
CA SER A 257 1.67 -10.81 -30.43
C SER A 257 0.83 -11.12 -29.20
N ILE A 258 0.81 -10.21 -28.20
CA ILE A 258 0.07 -10.39 -26.95
C ILE A 258 -0.24 -9.04 -26.31
N ASP A 259 -1.46 -8.85 -25.79
CA ASP A 259 -1.92 -7.60 -25.16
C ASP A 259 -1.35 -7.38 -23.74
N LYS A 260 -0.39 -8.20 -23.31
CA LYS A 260 0.26 -8.12 -21.99
C LYS A 260 1.73 -7.76 -22.14
N ARG A 261 2.20 -6.86 -21.29
CA ARG A 261 3.60 -6.42 -21.27
C ARG A 261 4.48 -7.42 -20.51
N PHE A 262 5.77 -7.42 -20.82
CA PHE A 262 6.80 -8.21 -20.14
C PHE A 262 6.64 -9.73 -20.27
N CYS A 263 6.09 -10.17 -21.41
CA CYS A 263 5.83 -11.58 -21.67
C CYS A 263 7.00 -12.31 -22.34
N PHE A 264 7.15 -13.58 -22.00
CA PHE A 264 8.09 -14.51 -22.62
C PHE A 264 7.48 -15.91 -22.66
N ASP A 265 7.89 -16.68 -23.65
CA ASP A 265 7.45 -18.05 -23.87
C ASP A 265 8.53 -19.02 -23.46
N VAL A 266 8.13 -20.07 -22.76
CA VAL A 266 9.01 -21.14 -22.31
C VAL A 266 8.53 -22.43 -22.94
N GLU A 267 9.38 -23.03 -23.77
CA GLU A 267 9.13 -24.39 -24.26
C GLU A 267 9.67 -25.40 -23.25
N THR A 268 8.86 -26.41 -22.94
CA THR A 268 9.17 -27.40 -21.92
C THR A 268 9.26 -28.81 -22.53
N ASN A 269 9.85 -29.74 -21.79
CA ASN A 269 9.90 -31.14 -22.20
C ASN A 269 8.53 -31.81 -22.13
N GLU A 270 7.69 -31.41 -21.19
CA GLU A 270 6.41 -32.03 -20.86
C GLU A 270 5.26 -31.56 -21.76
N ARG A 271 5.42 -30.41 -22.43
CA ARG A 271 4.36 -29.78 -23.24
C ARG A 271 4.81 -29.52 -24.66
N ASN A 272 3.92 -29.85 -25.60
CA ASN A 272 4.11 -29.57 -27.03
C ASN A 272 3.78 -28.11 -27.42
N THR A 273 3.25 -27.32 -26.48
CA THR A 273 2.94 -25.90 -26.69
C THR A 273 3.74 -25.06 -25.71
N PRO A 274 4.33 -23.94 -26.16
CA PRO A 274 5.04 -23.04 -25.26
C PRO A 274 4.10 -22.50 -24.17
N VAL A 275 4.63 -22.41 -22.95
CA VAL A 275 3.94 -21.80 -21.82
C VAL A 275 4.29 -20.33 -21.76
N THR A 276 3.29 -19.46 -21.82
CA THR A 276 3.50 -18.02 -21.78
C THR A 276 3.50 -17.51 -20.35
N PHE A 277 4.57 -16.81 -19.99
CA PHE A 277 4.76 -16.14 -18.72
C PHE A 277 4.73 -14.63 -18.90
N GLN A 278 4.32 -13.93 -17.84
CA GLN A 278 4.40 -12.49 -17.70
C GLN A 278 5.15 -12.13 -16.41
N ALA A 279 6.22 -11.34 -16.55
CA ALA A 279 6.96 -10.77 -15.42
C ALA A 279 6.30 -9.47 -14.91
N LEU A 280 6.67 -9.04 -13.70
CA LEU A 280 6.13 -7.83 -13.06
C LEU A 280 6.67 -6.53 -13.69
N SER A 281 7.91 -6.56 -14.19
CA SER A 281 8.58 -5.43 -14.81
C SER A 281 9.49 -5.86 -15.97
N GLU A 282 9.96 -4.89 -16.77
CA GLU A 282 10.94 -5.14 -17.83
C GLU A 282 12.29 -5.60 -17.26
N GLY A 283 12.68 -5.11 -16.08
CA GLY A 283 13.87 -5.57 -15.36
C GLY A 283 13.76 -7.03 -14.97
N ASP A 284 12.64 -7.42 -14.36
CA ASP A 284 12.39 -8.81 -13.97
C ASP A 284 12.35 -9.74 -15.19
N ARG A 285 11.70 -9.31 -16.29
CA ARG A 285 11.69 -10.08 -17.54
C ARG A 285 13.11 -10.36 -18.02
N LYS A 286 13.99 -9.35 -18.02
CA LYS A 286 15.39 -9.51 -18.46
C LYS A 286 16.14 -10.48 -17.57
N LEU A 287 15.99 -10.39 -16.24
CA LEU A 287 16.60 -11.30 -15.29
C LEU A 287 16.11 -12.75 -15.46
N TRP A 288 14.79 -12.95 -15.62
CA TRP A 288 14.21 -14.26 -15.89
C TRP A 288 14.70 -14.86 -17.20
N MET A 289 14.77 -14.04 -18.25
CA MET A 289 15.32 -14.45 -19.55
C MET A 289 16.79 -14.82 -19.42
N GLU A 290 17.62 -14.00 -18.76
CA GLU A 290 19.05 -14.27 -18.56
C GLU A 290 19.28 -15.56 -17.76
N ALA A 291 18.53 -15.75 -16.67
CA ALA A 291 18.61 -16.95 -15.84
C ALA A 291 18.27 -18.23 -16.63
N MET A 292 17.25 -18.16 -17.51
CA MET A 292 16.78 -19.29 -18.33
C MET A 292 17.53 -19.44 -19.66
N ASP A 293 18.67 -18.75 -19.84
CA ASP A 293 19.44 -18.68 -21.11
C ASP A 293 18.54 -18.32 -22.31
N GLY A 294 17.56 -17.46 -22.06
CA GLY A 294 16.50 -17.07 -22.98
C GLY A 294 17.03 -16.20 -24.11
N LYS A 295 16.48 -16.42 -25.30
CA LYS A 295 16.88 -15.71 -26.51
C LYS A 295 15.89 -14.59 -26.81
N GLU A 296 16.41 -13.45 -27.24
CA GLU A 296 15.57 -12.48 -27.94
C GLU A 296 15.05 -13.15 -29.23
N PRO A 297 13.77 -12.95 -29.60
CA PRO A 297 13.23 -13.56 -30.81
C PRO A 297 14.10 -13.17 -31.99
N ILE A 298 14.54 -14.16 -32.76
CA ILE A 298 15.33 -13.93 -33.97
C ILE A 298 14.46 -13.10 -34.91
N TYR A 299 14.78 -11.81 -34.98
CA TYR A 299 14.15 -10.91 -35.92
C TYR A 299 14.65 -11.29 -37.31
N HIS A 300 13.85 -12.05 -38.06
CA HIS A 300 13.79 -11.82 -39.50
C HIS A 300 12.99 -10.54 -39.71
N SER A 301 13.52 -9.43 -39.22
CA SER A 301 13.02 -8.09 -39.46
C SER A 301 14.25 -7.19 -39.44
N PRO A 302 14.49 -6.43 -40.52
CA PRO A 302 15.66 -5.59 -40.65
C PRO A 302 15.49 -4.39 -39.72
N ILE A 303 15.78 -4.57 -38.44
CA ILE A 303 16.07 -3.44 -37.55
C ILE A 303 17.59 -3.32 -37.55
N HIS A 304 18.03 -2.76 -38.67
CA HIS A 304 19.18 -1.91 -38.81
C HIS A 304 19.88 -1.56 -37.47
N LYS A 305 21.21 -1.77 -37.42
CA LYS A 305 22.06 -0.61 -37.09
C LYS A 305 21.53 0.51 -37.97
N GLN A 306 20.71 1.40 -37.43
CA GLN A 306 20.19 2.56 -38.18
C GLN A 306 21.44 3.17 -38.78
N ALA A 307 21.52 3.21 -40.12
CA ALA A 307 22.56 3.97 -40.75
C ALA A 307 22.39 5.39 -40.19
N GLU A 308 23.34 5.82 -39.36
CA GLU A 308 23.32 7.15 -38.78
C GLU A 308 23.30 8.11 -39.96
N MET A 309 22.21 8.84 -40.10
CA MET A 309 22.07 9.79 -41.20
C MET A 309 22.81 11.05 -40.80
N GLU A 310 23.58 11.62 -41.70
CA GLU A 310 24.24 12.89 -41.46
C GLU A 310 23.35 14.03 -41.98
N LEU A 311 23.45 15.16 -41.28
CA LEU A 311 22.91 16.40 -41.76
C LEU A 311 23.87 16.91 -42.84
N ASN A 312 23.49 16.77 -44.11
CA ASN A 312 24.33 17.13 -45.26
C ASN A 312 23.46 17.58 -46.44
N GLU A 313 24.10 18.05 -47.52
CA GLU A 313 23.42 18.55 -48.72
C GLU A 313 22.37 17.58 -49.31
N ILE A 314 22.62 16.27 -49.27
CA ILE A 314 21.67 15.26 -49.75
C ILE A 314 20.44 15.22 -48.85
N GLY A 315 20.66 15.30 -47.54
CA GLY A 315 19.61 15.46 -46.52
C GLY A 315 18.76 16.71 -46.72
N PHE A 316 19.38 17.87 -46.93
CA PHE A 316 18.68 19.10 -47.27
C PHE A 316 17.85 18.96 -48.55
N LYS A 317 18.41 18.34 -49.59
CA LYS A 317 17.69 18.04 -50.85
C LYS A 317 16.49 17.11 -50.62
N PHE A 318 16.63 16.11 -49.76
CA PHE A 318 15.54 15.20 -49.37
C PHE A 318 14.39 15.95 -48.71
N VAL A 319 14.69 16.68 -47.63
CA VAL A 319 13.71 17.44 -46.86
C VAL A 319 13.01 18.46 -47.76
N ARG A 320 13.75 19.20 -48.60
CA ARG A 320 13.19 20.19 -49.53
C ARG A 320 12.24 19.56 -50.56
N LYS A 321 12.57 18.39 -51.11
CA LYS A 321 11.69 17.66 -52.03
C LYS A 321 10.43 17.16 -51.33
N CYS A 322 10.55 16.61 -50.13
CA CYS A 322 9.40 16.15 -49.34
C CYS A 322 8.47 17.32 -48.97
N ILE A 323 9.03 18.44 -48.52
CA ILE A 323 8.28 19.67 -48.22
C ILE A 323 7.53 20.14 -49.47
N ASN A 324 8.21 20.27 -50.61
CA ASN A 324 7.59 20.73 -51.85
C ASN A 324 6.40 19.83 -52.24
N TYR A 325 6.56 18.50 -52.21
CA TYR A 325 5.48 17.58 -52.49
C TYR A 325 4.28 17.76 -51.54
N VAL A 326 4.53 17.90 -50.23
CA VAL A 326 3.44 18.08 -49.25
C VAL A 326 2.75 19.43 -49.47
N GLU A 327 3.50 20.48 -49.83
CA GLU A 327 2.94 21.80 -50.13
C GLU A 327 2.12 21.84 -51.41
N THR A 328 2.43 21.00 -52.41
CA THR A 328 1.68 20.94 -53.67
C THR A 328 0.47 20.00 -53.61
N GLU A 329 0.64 18.82 -53.02
CA GLU A 329 -0.35 17.72 -53.11
C GLU A 329 -0.94 17.29 -51.75
N GLY A 330 -0.32 17.68 -50.63
CA GLY A 330 -0.62 17.14 -49.30
C GLY A 330 -1.28 18.11 -48.31
N LEU A 331 -1.37 19.40 -48.60
CA LEU A 331 -1.78 20.42 -47.62
C LEU A 331 -3.20 20.25 -47.09
N THR A 332 -4.12 19.76 -47.93
CA THR A 332 -5.54 19.58 -47.58
C THR A 332 -5.84 18.16 -47.07
N GLN A 333 -4.85 17.27 -47.04
CA GLN A 333 -5.04 15.90 -46.60
C GLN A 333 -5.27 15.85 -45.07
N GLU A 334 -6.42 15.28 -44.68
CA GLU A 334 -6.75 15.09 -43.27
C GLU A 334 -5.66 14.29 -42.53
N GLY A 335 -5.13 14.87 -41.46
CA GLY A 335 -4.09 14.26 -40.64
C GLY A 335 -2.75 14.12 -41.37
N VAL A 336 -2.40 15.04 -42.27
CA VAL A 336 -1.04 15.15 -42.83
C VAL A 336 0.00 15.12 -41.70
N TYR A 337 1.08 14.36 -41.87
CA TYR A 337 2.05 13.98 -40.82
C TYR A 337 1.54 13.14 -39.64
N ARG A 338 0.24 13.13 -39.31
CA ARG A 338 -0.32 12.26 -38.25
C ARG A 338 -0.52 10.83 -38.75
N THR A 339 -0.98 10.67 -39.98
CA THR A 339 -1.18 9.35 -40.59
C THR A 339 0.16 8.71 -40.94
N VAL A 340 0.26 7.40 -40.72
CA VAL A 340 1.51 6.63 -40.91
C VAL A 340 1.48 5.91 -42.24
N GLY A 341 2.55 6.05 -43.03
CA GLY A 341 2.76 5.33 -44.29
C GLY A 341 3.31 3.92 -44.07
N SER A 342 3.28 3.09 -45.10
CA SER A 342 3.83 1.72 -45.03
C SER A 342 5.34 1.76 -44.77
N ASN A 343 5.79 1.12 -43.69
CA ASN A 343 7.22 1.11 -43.31
C ASN A 343 8.09 0.54 -44.45
N ILE A 344 7.61 -0.49 -45.16
CA ILE A 344 8.31 -1.08 -46.31
C ILE A 344 8.51 -0.03 -47.42
N GLN A 345 7.50 0.77 -47.73
CA GLN A 345 7.60 1.82 -48.75
C GLN A 345 8.49 2.98 -48.27
N VAL A 346 8.45 3.33 -46.98
CA VAL A 346 9.33 4.33 -46.37
C VAL A 346 10.79 3.92 -46.50
N GLN A 347 11.14 2.68 -46.13
CA GLN A 347 12.51 2.18 -46.27
C GLN A 347 12.93 2.10 -47.73
N LYS A 348 12.04 1.67 -48.64
CA LYS A 348 12.30 1.66 -50.08
C LYS A 348 12.61 3.06 -50.62
N LEU A 349 11.85 4.07 -50.19
CA LEU A 349 12.07 5.46 -50.58
C LEU A 349 13.40 5.99 -50.04
N LEU A 350 13.70 5.77 -48.76
CA LEU A 350 14.96 6.21 -48.15
C LEU A 350 16.17 5.55 -48.81
N ASN A 351 16.13 4.22 -49.01
CA ASN A 351 17.22 3.50 -49.69
C ASN A 351 17.42 3.98 -51.12
N ALA A 352 16.35 4.26 -51.87
CA ALA A 352 16.46 4.79 -53.22
C ALA A 352 16.98 6.25 -53.25
N PHE A 353 16.59 7.07 -52.27
CA PHE A 353 17.00 8.48 -52.23
C PHE A 353 18.46 8.66 -51.78
N PHE A 354 18.90 7.85 -50.81
CA PHE A 354 20.25 7.90 -50.25
C PHE A 354 21.19 6.85 -50.85
N ASP A 355 20.84 6.27 -52.01
CA ASP A 355 21.69 5.34 -52.75
C ASP A 355 23.02 6.03 -53.13
N PRO A 356 24.20 5.51 -52.71
CA PRO A 356 25.50 6.08 -53.04
C PRO A 356 25.77 6.17 -54.55
N THR A 357 25.11 5.34 -55.37
CA THR A 357 25.31 5.29 -56.81
C THR A 357 24.55 6.39 -57.57
N ASN A 358 23.47 6.94 -57.00
CA ASN A 358 22.66 7.98 -57.64
C ASN A 358 21.87 8.84 -56.61
N PRO A 359 22.55 9.57 -55.70
CA PRO A 359 21.91 10.21 -54.55
C PRO A 359 20.96 11.36 -54.97
N GLY A 360 19.75 11.34 -54.40
CA GLY A 360 18.74 12.38 -54.54
C GLY A 360 18.06 12.45 -55.92
N ASN A 361 18.24 11.43 -56.75
CA ASN A 361 17.64 11.31 -58.09
C ASN A 361 16.34 10.47 -58.07
N VAL A 362 15.51 10.70 -57.05
CA VAL A 362 14.15 10.14 -56.96
C VAL A 362 13.13 11.24 -57.25
N ASP A 363 12.18 10.94 -58.12
CA ASP A 363 11.01 11.78 -58.35
C ASP A 363 9.89 11.41 -57.37
N LEU A 364 9.65 12.30 -56.40
CA LEU A 364 8.60 12.13 -55.40
C LEU A 364 7.19 12.39 -55.96
N CYS A 365 7.09 13.07 -57.11
CA CYS A 365 5.81 13.36 -57.76
C CYS A 365 5.32 12.21 -58.66
N SER A 366 6.13 11.16 -58.82
CA SER A 366 5.70 9.94 -59.50
C SER A 366 4.58 9.23 -58.73
N SER A 367 3.65 8.58 -59.44
CA SER A 367 2.49 7.87 -58.86
C SER A 367 2.81 6.70 -57.92
N ASN A 368 4.10 6.47 -57.64
CA ASN A 368 4.61 5.35 -56.85
C ASN A 368 4.65 5.64 -55.35
N TRP A 369 4.49 6.90 -54.94
CA TRP A 369 4.61 7.33 -53.54
C TRP A 369 3.35 8.07 -53.12
N ASP A 370 2.74 7.63 -52.01
CA ASP A 370 1.65 8.36 -51.39
C ASP A 370 2.18 9.39 -50.38
N ALA A 371 1.35 10.39 -50.09
CA ALA A 371 1.68 11.46 -49.14
C ALA A 371 2.01 10.94 -47.73
N LYS A 372 1.41 9.82 -47.31
CA LYS A 372 1.67 9.18 -46.01
C LYS A 372 3.08 8.59 -45.95
N THR A 373 3.55 8.01 -47.04
CA THR A 373 4.92 7.49 -47.19
C THR A 373 5.93 8.61 -47.17
N ILE A 374 5.68 9.70 -47.91
CA ILE A 374 6.60 10.85 -47.98
C ILE A 374 6.71 11.56 -46.63
N THR A 375 5.58 11.87 -45.98
CA THR A 375 5.58 12.49 -44.65
C THR A 375 6.21 11.58 -43.58
N SER A 376 6.01 10.26 -43.68
CA SER A 376 6.66 9.29 -42.78
C SER A 376 8.15 9.15 -43.02
N ALA A 377 8.61 9.21 -44.27
CA ALA A 377 10.01 9.18 -44.63
C ALA A 377 10.75 10.45 -44.18
N LEU A 378 10.13 11.64 -44.31
CA LEU A 378 10.67 12.89 -43.75
C LEU A 378 10.88 12.79 -42.24
N LYS A 379 9.84 12.35 -41.50
CA LYS A 379 9.95 12.15 -40.05
C LYS A 379 11.02 11.13 -39.68
N PHE A 380 11.12 10.04 -40.45
CA PHE A 380 12.12 9.00 -40.23
C PHE A 380 13.53 9.54 -40.42
N TYR A 381 13.79 10.27 -41.51
CA TYR A 381 15.08 10.91 -41.78
C TYR A 381 15.53 11.80 -40.61
N LEU A 382 14.67 12.74 -40.19
CA LEU A 382 14.99 13.67 -39.09
C LEU A 382 15.26 12.94 -37.77
N ARG A 383 14.49 11.88 -37.48
CA ARG A 383 14.67 11.06 -36.28
C ARG A 383 15.95 10.22 -36.32
N SER A 384 16.40 9.83 -37.51
CA SER A 384 17.56 8.97 -37.76
C SER A 384 18.88 9.73 -37.97
N LEU A 385 18.87 11.06 -37.84
CA LEU A 385 20.09 11.86 -37.80
C LEU A 385 21.03 11.37 -36.66
N SER A 386 22.34 11.44 -36.82
CA SER A 386 23.33 11.07 -35.79
C SER A 386 23.16 11.86 -34.47
N GLU A 387 22.77 13.14 -34.58
CA GLU A 387 22.36 14.02 -33.47
C GLU A 387 20.94 14.60 -33.74
N PRO A 388 20.06 14.83 -32.73
CA PRO A 388 18.79 15.50 -32.99
C PRO A 388 19.01 16.87 -33.60
N LEU A 389 18.04 17.34 -34.39
CA LEU A 389 18.13 18.65 -35.02
C LEU A 389 18.30 19.77 -33.99
N MET A 390 17.68 19.64 -32.80
CA MET A 390 17.81 20.58 -31.69
C MET A 390 19.02 20.32 -30.76
N THR A 391 19.92 19.42 -31.16
CA THR A 391 21.16 18.97 -30.48
C THR A 391 20.99 18.40 -29.07
N TYR A 392 21.90 17.51 -28.66
CA TYR A 392 21.92 17.01 -27.28
C TYR A 392 22.48 18.05 -26.31
N SER A 393 23.37 18.93 -26.79
CA SER A 393 24.00 19.98 -25.98
C SER A 393 23.00 21.00 -25.44
N LEU A 394 22.02 21.40 -26.25
CA LEU A 394 21.01 22.40 -25.88
C LEU A 394 19.74 21.81 -25.27
N HIS A 395 19.55 20.48 -25.35
CA HIS A 395 18.34 19.80 -24.87
C HIS A 395 17.98 20.18 -23.43
N ARG A 396 18.95 20.18 -22.51
CA ARG A 396 18.71 20.51 -21.09
C ARG A 396 18.20 21.95 -20.92
N GLU A 397 18.84 22.92 -21.59
CA GLU A 397 18.47 24.34 -21.51
C GLU A 397 17.09 24.58 -22.12
N LEU A 398 16.79 23.96 -23.27
CA LEU A 398 15.47 24.03 -23.92
C LEU A 398 14.36 23.44 -23.02
N MET A 399 14.61 22.31 -22.35
CA MET A 399 13.65 21.74 -21.40
C MET A 399 13.44 22.64 -20.18
N CYS A 400 14.50 23.25 -19.65
CA CYS A 400 14.40 24.21 -18.55
C CYS A 400 13.60 25.45 -18.95
N ALA A 401 13.84 26.01 -20.13
CA ALA A 401 13.08 27.14 -20.67
C ALA A 401 11.59 26.78 -20.83
N ALA A 402 11.29 25.63 -21.43
CA ALA A 402 9.92 25.15 -21.64
C ALA A 402 9.13 24.91 -20.35
N LYS A 403 9.82 24.57 -19.25
CA LYS A 403 9.25 24.36 -17.92
C LYS A 403 8.93 25.66 -17.17
N SER A 404 9.36 26.82 -17.67
CA SER A 404 9.08 28.10 -17.01
C SER A 404 7.61 28.49 -17.08
N ASP A 405 7.07 28.97 -15.96
CA ASP A 405 5.72 29.53 -15.87
C ASP A 405 5.62 30.95 -16.46
N ASN A 406 6.75 31.63 -16.62
CA ASN A 406 6.81 32.95 -17.26
C ASN A 406 6.88 32.79 -18.78
N LEU A 407 5.78 33.13 -19.46
CA LEU A 407 5.63 32.99 -20.91
C LEU A 407 6.61 33.86 -21.70
N ASP A 408 6.84 35.10 -21.29
CA ASP A 408 7.74 36.04 -21.97
C ASP A 408 9.20 35.56 -21.84
N PHE A 409 9.58 35.11 -20.64
CA PHE A 409 10.88 34.50 -20.42
C PHE A 409 11.05 33.22 -21.26
N ARG A 410 10.04 32.34 -21.27
CA ARG A 410 10.08 31.10 -22.03
C ARG A 410 10.27 31.35 -23.52
N LEU A 411 9.54 32.32 -24.09
CA LEU A 411 9.67 32.72 -25.49
C LEU A 411 11.07 33.28 -25.79
N SER A 412 11.53 34.23 -24.97
CA SER A 412 12.84 34.88 -25.13
C SER A 412 13.99 33.87 -25.02
N GLU A 413 13.92 32.93 -24.08
CA GLU A 413 14.98 31.95 -23.85
C GLU A 413 15.01 30.91 -24.99
N ILE A 414 13.85 30.42 -25.44
CA ILE A 414 13.78 29.53 -26.61
C ILE A 414 14.31 30.23 -27.87
N HIS A 415 14.01 31.52 -28.04
CA HIS A 415 14.55 32.33 -29.15
C HIS A 415 16.08 32.39 -29.11
N SER A 416 16.65 32.76 -27.95
CA SER A 416 18.09 32.80 -27.75
C SER A 416 18.76 31.44 -28.01
N LEU A 417 18.20 30.36 -27.46
CA LEU A 417 18.74 29.00 -27.62
C LEU A 417 18.67 28.52 -29.08
N THR A 418 17.65 28.91 -29.83
CA THR A 418 17.52 28.56 -31.26
C THR A 418 18.66 29.18 -32.09
N TYR A 419 19.14 30.38 -31.74
CA TYR A 419 20.29 30.98 -32.41
C TYR A 419 21.65 30.43 -31.96
N LYS A 420 21.71 29.70 -30.85
CA LYS A 420 22.90 28.95 -30.42
C LYS A 420 23.08 27.62 -31.16
N LEU A 421 22.09 27.17 -31.94
CA LEU A 421 22.21 25.97 -32.76
C LEU A 421 23.33 26.12 -33.82
N PRO A 422 24.01 25.03 -34.19
CA PRO A 422 24.89 25.01 -35.36
C PRO A 422 24.17 25.52 -36.61
N GLU A 423 24.92 26.12 -37.53
CA GLU A 423 24.36 26.80 -38.70
C GLU A 423 23.48 25.89 -39.56
N GLU A 424 23.96 24.70 -39.89
CA GLU A 424 23.21 23.70 -40.67
C GLU A 424 21.93 23.25 -39.94
N ASN A 425 22.02 22.98 -38.63
CA ASN A 425 20.87 22.61 -37.81
C ASN A 425 19.80 23.70 -37.81
N ARG A 426 20.21 24.96 -37.65
CA ARG A 426 19.32 26.11 -37.65
C ARG A 426 18.68 26.33 -39.01
N GLU A 427 19.43 26.20 -40.11
CA GLU A 427 18.89 26.33 -41.46
C GLU A 427 17.85 25.25 -41.78
N MET A 428 18.14 23.98 -41.46
CA MET A 428 17.18 22.90 -41.64
C MET A 428 15.95 23.07 -40.73
N LEU A 429 16.14 23.52 -39.49
CA LEU A 429 15.05 23.82 -38.57
C LEU A 429 14.17 24.94 -39.11
N GLU A 430 14.75 26.04 -39.58
CA GLU A 430 14.00 27.17 -40.15
C GLU A 430 13.16 26.74 -41.35
N MET A 431 13.75 25.97 -42.26
CA MET A 431 13.04 25.42 -43.42
C MET A 431 11.87 24.53 -43.01
N LEU A 432 12.09 23.65 -42.03
CA LEU A 432 11.07 22.75 -41.53
C LEU A 432 9.95 23.53 -40.82
N ILE A 433 10.28 24.40 -39.87
CA ILE A 433 9.27 25.14 -39.10
C ILE A 433 8.44 26.05 -40.03
N LYS A 434 9.06 26.70 -41.01
CA LYS A 434 8.34 27.48 -42.04
C LYS A 434 7.31 26.63 -42.78
N HIS A 435 7.67 25.39 -43.14
CA HIS A 435 6.74 24.45 -43.74
C HIS A 435 5.61 24.06 -42.77
N LEU A 436 5.93 23.76 -41.50
CA LEU A 436 4.91 23.40 -40.50
C LEU A 436 3.92 24.54 -40.26
N VAL A 437 4.36 25.80 -40.30
CA VAL A 437 3.49 26.99 -40.23
C VAL A 437 2.52 27.01 -41.41
N ASN A 438 2.98 26.71 -42.63
CA ASN A 438 2.14 26.63 -43.82
C ASN A 438 1.13 25.46 -43.74
N VAL A 439 1.53 24.31 -43.20
CA VAL A 439 0.58 23.20 -42.93
C VAL A 439 -0.48 23.64 -41.91
N CYS A 440 -0.09 24.30 -40.83
CA CYS A 440 -1.00 24.76 -39.78
C CYS A 440 -1.97 25.85 -40.26
N SER A 441 -1.60 26.68 -41.25
CA SER A 441 -2.53 27.67 -41.82
C SER A 441 -3.69 27.03 -42.60
N HIS A 442 -3.58 25.75 -42.96
CA HIS A 442 -4.63 24.94 -43.60
C HIS A 442 -5.35 24.01 -42.61
N SER A 443 -5.22 24.25 -41.31
CA SER A 443 -5.78 23.41 -40.24
C SER A 443 -7.31 23.24 -40.28
N ASN A 444 -8.03 24.14 -40.95
CA ASN A 444 -9.47 24.00 -41.17
C ASN A 444 -9.83 22.79 -42.08
N GLU A 445 -8.91 22.36 -42.95
CA GLU A 445 -9.10 21.23 -43.85
C GLU A 445 -8.32 20.00 -43.38
N ASN A 446 -7.02 20.15 -43.09
CA ASN A 446 -6.17 19.03 -42.72
C ASN A 446 -6.25 18.62 -41.23
N LEU A 447 -6.93 19.42 -40.39
CA LEU A 447 -7.13 19.20 -38.94
C LEU A 447 -5.83 19.21 -38.10
N MET A 448 -4.73 19.74 -38.63
CA MET A 448 -3.43 19.80 -37.97
C MET A 448 -3.14 21.20 -37.41
N THR A 449 -3.45 21.41 -36.13
CA THR A 449 -3.09 22.63 -35.38
C THR A 449 -1.61 22.64 -34.97
N PRO A 450 -1.04 23.80 -34.56
CA PRO A 450 0.32 23.87 -34.00
C PRO A 450 0.56 22.84 -32.88
N SER A 451 -0.38 22.69 -31.94
CA SER A 451 -0.31 21.68 -30.88
C SER A 451 -0.28 20.24 -31.41
N ASN A 452 -1.11 19.92 -32.42
CA ASN A 452 -1.13 18.58 -33.04
C ASN A 452 0.18 18.28 -33.77
N MET A 453 0.74 19.28 -34.46
CA MET A 453 2.03 19.17 -35.13
C MET A 453 3.19 19.04 -34.14
N ALA A 454 3.13 19.77 -33.04
CA ALA A 454 4.12 19.72 -31.98
C ALA A 454 4.21 18.36 -31.30
N VAL A 455 3.09 17.65 -31.11
CA VAL A 455 3.09 16.26 -30.59
C VAL A 455 3.85 15.29 -31.50
N ILE A 456 3.84 15.54 -32.81
CA ILE A 456 4.52 14.70 -33.80
C ILE A 456 6.00 15.08 -33.90
N PHE A 457 6.30 16.38 -33.98
CA PHE A 457 7.65 16.87 -34.24
C PHE A 457 8.50 17.08 -32.97
N GLY A 458 7.89 17.25 -31.79
CA GLY A 458 8.58 17.32 -30.50
C GLY A 458 9.57 16.16 -30.30
N PRO A 459 9.10 14.90 -30.24
CA PRO A 459 9.99 13.75 -30.10
C PRO A 459 10.85 13.48 -31.35
N THR A 460 10.45 13.99 -32.52
CA THR A 460 11.21 13.82 -33.78
C THR A 460 12.46 14.71 -33.79
N LEU A 461 12.36 15.95 -33.28
CA LEU A 461 13.42 16.96 -33.33
C LEU A 461 14.28 17.00 -32.05
N MET A 462 13.76 16.51 -30.92
CA MET A 462 14.36 16.68 -29.60
C MET A 462 14.55 15.36 -28.85
N ARG A 463 14.90 14.27 -29.54
CA ARG A 463 15.06 12.96 -28.90
C ARG A 463 16.02 13.02 -27.71
N ALA A 464 15.67 12.36 -26.61
CA ALA A 464 16.55 12.28 -25.44
C ALA A 464 17.73 11.33 -25.70
N LYS A 465 18.89 11.64 -25.13
CA LYS A 465 20.10 10.79 -25.25
C LYS A 465 19.94 9.44 -24.52
N GLU A 466 19.10 9.39 -23.50
CA GLU A 466 18.85 8.20 -22.67
C GLU A 466 17.35 7.93 -22.54
N GLU A 467 16.94 6.68 -22.69
CA GLU A 467 15.54 6.22 -22.57
C GLU A 467 15.15 5.98 -21.11
N THR A 468 15.09 7.05 -20.31
CA THR A 468 14.70 6.98 -18.88
C THR A 468 13.23 7.36 -18.67
N VAL A 469 12.67 7.00 -17.50
CA VAL A 469 11.32 7.44 -17.09
C VAL A 469 11.24 8.98 -17.02
N ALA A 470 12.32 9.64 -16.59
CA ALA A 470 12.42 11.10 -16.59
C ALA A 470 12.34 11.67 -18.02
N ALA A 471 13.01 11.04 -18.99
CA ALA A 471 12.93 11.44 -20.40
C ALA A 471 11.50 11.29 -20.98
N MET A 472 10.74 10.27 -20.56
CA MET A 472 9.33 10.13 -20.97
C MET A 472 8.44 11.25 -20.42
N LEU A 473 8.69 11.71 -19.19
CA LEU A 473 7.96 12.83 -18.59
C LEU A 473 8.28 14.18 -19.25
N ASP A 474 9.45 14.28 -19.90
CA ASP A 474 9.92 15.48 -20.59
C ASP A 474 9.36 15.65 -22.02
N ILE A 475 8.76 14.60 -22.62
CA ILE A 475 8.16 14.65 -23.96
C ILE A 475 7.13 15.79 -24.08
N LYS A 476 6.32 16.02 -23.04
CA LYS A 476 5.33 17.11 -23.05
C LYS A 476 5.98 18.50 -23.17
N PHE A 477 7.21 18.67 -22.69
CA PHE A 477 7.95 19.93 -22.80
C PHE A 477 8.65 20.07 -24.16
N GLN A 478 9.04 18.97 -24.80
CA GLN A 478 9.49 18.99 -26.21
C GLN A 478 8.39 19.49 -27.14
N ASN A 479 7.14 19.05 -26.88
CA ASN A 479 5.99 19.54 -27.62
C ASN A 479 5.82 21.06 -27.41
N ILE A 480 5.95 21.56 -26.18
CA ILE A 480 5.88 23.02 -25.91
C ILE A 480 6.92 23.80 -26.70
N VAL A 481 8.16 23.31 -26.79
CA VAL A 481 9.22 23.98 -27.58
C VAL A 481 8.82 24.06 -29.05
N VAL A 482 8.40 22.94 -29.65
CA VAL A 482 8.03 22.92 -31.07
C VAL A 482 6.76 23.73 -31.36
N GLU A 483 5.79 23.73 -30.44
CA GLU A 483 4.59 24.55 -30.53
C GLU A 483 4.93 26.04 -30.57
N ILE A 484 5.80 26.51 -29.67
CA ILE A 484 6.29 27.89 -29.64
C ILE A 484 7.04 28.24 -30.94
N LEU A 485 7.89 27.34 -31.45
CA LEU A 485 8.59 27.56 -32.72
C LEU A 485 7.62 27.75 -33.89
N ILE A 486 6.50 27.03 -33.92
CA ILE A 486 5.47 27.15 -34.96
C ILE A 486 4.64 28.43 -34.75
N GLU A 487 4.14 28.68 -33.54
CA GLU A 487 3.26 29.83 -33.26
C GLU A 487 4.00 31.18 -33.42
N ASP A 488 5.25 31.26 -32.98
CA ASP A 488 6.05 32.48 -32.95
C ASP A 488 7.18 32.48 -34.01
N TYR A 489 7.04 31.70 -35.09
CA TYR A 489 8.04 31.55 -36.17
C TYR A 489 8.65 32.87 -36.65
N LYS A 490 7.81 33.89 -36.90
CA LYS A 490 8.27 35.20 -37.40
C LYS A 490 9.17 35.94 -36.42
N THR A 491 8.92 35.77 -35.11
CA THR A 491 9.69 36.40 -34.05
C THR A 491 10.98 35.61 -33.79
N ILE A 492 10.90 34.27 -33.75
CA ILE A 492 12.01 33.42 -33.33
C ILE A 492 13.00 33.12 -34.45
N LEU A 493 12.55 32.92 -35.68
CA LEU A 493 13.41 32.45 -36.77
C LEU A 493 13.64 33.50 -37.86
N SER A 494 12.77 34.53 -37.97
CA SER A 494 12.96 35.62 -38.96
C SER A 494 13.67 36.86 -38.39
N GLN A 495 13.89 36.95 -37.08
CA GLN A 495 14.56 38.10 -36.43
C GLN A 495 15.68 37.62 -35.51
N ARG A 496 16.88 38.20 -35.65
CA ARG A 496 18.00 37.94 -34.74
C ARG A 496 17.65 38.45 -33.34
N PRO A 497 18.00 37.74 -32.25
CA PRO A 497 17.76 38.25 -30.91
C PRO A 497 18.47 39.59 -30.76
N GLU A 498 17.78 40.64 -30.32
CA GLU A 498 18.46 41.90 -29.99
C GLU A 498 19.40 41.64 -28.81
N ASP A 499 20.64 42.17 -28.86
CA ASP A 499 21.61 42.08 -27.76
C ASP A 499 21.13 42.93 -26.56
N ILE A 500 20.16 42.41 -25.82
CA ILE A 500 19.70 43.05 -24.59
C ILE A 500 20.68 42.66 -23.48
N SER A 501 21.75 43.44 -23.35
CA SER A 501 22.73 43.37 -22.24
C SER A 501 22.15 43.80 -20.87
N THR A 502 20.83 43.80 -20.71
CA THR A 502 20.15 44.05 -19.45
C THR A 502 19.00 43.07 -19.25
N PRO A 503 18.94 42.34 -18.11
CA PRO A 503 17.80 41.48 -17.82
C PRO A 503 16.52 42.34 -17.76
N PRO A 504 15.39 41.90 -18.34
CA PRO A 504 14.15 42.64 -18.24
C PRO A 504 13.76 42.73 -16.76
N VAL A 505 13.67 43.96 -16.24
CA VAL A 505 13.11 44.24 -14.93
C VAL A 505 11.69 43.66 -14.92
N PRO A 506 11.31 42.83 -13.93
CA PRO A 506 9.98 42.25 -13.89
C PRO A 506 8.93 43.38 -13.85
N PRO A 507 7.93 43.39 -14.74
CA PRO A 507 6.90 44.43 -14.71
C PRO A 507 6.11 44.33 -13.39
N PRO A 508 5.56 45.46 -12.88
CA PRO A 508 4.68 45.44 -11.72
C PRO A 508 3.52 44.49 -12.01
N ARG A 509 3.11 43.71 -11.01
CA ARG A 509 1.96 42.78 -11.08
C ARG A 509 0.73 43.52 -11.61
N ILE A 510 0.47 43.40 -12.91
CA ILE A 510 -0.81 43.74 -13.53
C ILE A 510 -1.56 42.43 -13.70
N THR A 511 -2.83 42.47 -13.29
CA THR A 511 -3.79 41.37 -13.27
C THR A 511 -3.76 40.51 -14.53
N PRO A 512 -3.84 39.17 -14.39
CA PRO A 512 -3.71 38.25 -15.51
C PRO A 512 -4.84 38.42 -16.51
N ARG A 513 -4.49 38.70 -17.77
CA ARG A 513 -5.39 38.51 -18.91
C ARG A 513 -5.76 37.03 -18.97
N LYS A 514 -7.01 36.71 -18.64
CA LYS A 514 -7.59 35.36 -18.78
C LYS A 514 -7.56 34.93 -20.25
N ARG A 515 -6.56 34.16 -20.66
CA ARG A 515 -6.75 33.17 -21.75
C ARG A 515 -7.36 31.92 -21.12
N GLN A 516 -8.38 31.37 -21.78
CA GLN A 516 -9.19 30.28 -21.24
C GLN A 516 -8.33 29.06 -20.87
N PRO A 517 -8.61 28.40 -19.73
CA PRO A 517 -7.87 27.22 -19.31
C PRO A 517 -8.17 26.03 -20.24
N ILE A 518 -7.14 25.22 -20.47
CA ILE A 518 -7.22 23.92 -21.14
C ILE A 518 -8.20 23.04 -20.36
N THR A 519 -9.44 22.96 -20.80
CA THR A 519 -10.40 21.98 -20.30
C THR A 519 -10.10 20.63 -20.93
N ILE A 520 -9.55 19.71 -20.13
CA ILE A 520 -9.79 18.28 -20.33
C ILE A 520 -11.31 18.10 -20.36
N SER A 521 -11.84 17.64 -21.49
CA SER A 521 -13.24 17.24 -21.63
C SER A 521 -13.60 16.29 -20.49
N LYS A 522 -14.33 16.80 -19.49
CA LYS A 522 -15.05 15.95 -18.55
C LYS A 522 -16.11 15.24 -19.38
N ARG A 523 -15.95 13.93 -19.58
CA ARG A 523 -17.05 13.07 -20.03
C ARG A 523 -18.26 13.36 -19.14
N PRO A 524 -19.46 13.60 -19.69
CA PRO A 524 -20.67 13.66 -18.88
C PRO A 524 -20.83 12.34 -18.11
N LEU A 525 -21.19 12.43 -16.84
CA LEU A 525 -21.65 11.29 -16.07
C LEU A 525 -22.82 10.64 -16.84
N ARG A 526 -22.74 9.33 -17.09
CA ARG A 526 -23.90 8.56 -17.55
C ARG A 526 -25.01 8.75 -16.53
N VAL A 527 -26.07 9.44 -16.92
CA VAL A 527 -27.34 9.43 -16.20
C VAL A 527 -27.88 8.01 -16.34
N TYR A 528 -27.90 7.25 -15.24
CA TYR A 528 -28.70 6.04 -15.15
C TYR A 528 -30.17 6.50 -15.20
N GLN A 529 -30.86 6.23 -16.31
CA GLN A 529 -32.32 6.29 -16.32
C GLN A 529 -32.83 5.18 -15.41
N PRO A 530 -33.67 5.49 -14.40
CA PRO A 530 -34.41 4.45 -13.70
C PRO A 530 -35.35 3.80 -14.70
N LEU A 531 -35.22 2.48 -14.88
CA LEU A 531 -36.28 1.68 -15.49
C LEU A 531 -37.53 1.88 -14.64
N ALA A 532 -38.58 2.43 -15.25
CA ALA A 532 -39.89 2.54 -14.65
C ALA A 532 -40.35 1.13 -14.22
N HIS A 533 -40.58 0.97 -12.93
CA HIS A 533 -41.41 -0.10 -12.40
C HIS A 533 -42.85 0.22 -12.75
N GLU A 534 -43.37 -0.43 -13.79
CA GLU A 534 -44.78 -0.77 -13.92
C GLU A 534 -44.92 -1.87 -14.97
N LEU A 535 -45.83 -2.81 -14.69
CA LEU A 535 -46.13 -4.06 -15.42
C LEU A 535 -45.30 -5.27 -14.98
N PHE A 536 -45.73 -5.91 -13.89
CA PHE A 536 -46.09 -7.34 -13.84
C PHE A 536 -46.69 -7.66 -12.46
N GLN A 537 -47.89 -7.14 -12.19
CA GLN A 537 -48.87 -7.84 -11.36
C GLN A 537 -49.88 -8.43 -12.34
N HIS A 538 -49.79 -9.73 -12.59
CA HIS A 538 -50.93 -10.63 -12.77
C HIS A 538 -50.40 -12.04 -13.07
N ALA A 539 -51.02 -13.02 -12.40
CA ALA A 539 -50.95 -14.47 -12.64
C ALA A 539 -49.91 -15.29 -11.83
N GLU A 540 -50.04 -15.28 -10.50
CA GLU A 540 -50.13 -16.57 -9.78
C GLU A 540 -51.62 -16.91 -9.60
N SER A 541 -52.13 -17.79 -10.47
CA SER A 541 -53.29 -18.66 -10.23
C SER A 541 -53.47 -19.53 -11.45
N ASN A 542 -52.97 -20.76 -11.38
CA ASN A 542 -53.67 -22.01 -11.69
C ASN A 542 -52.72 -23.10 -12.19
N TYR A 543 -52.77 -24.23 -11.46
CA TYR A 543 -52.22 -25.57 -11.69
C TYR A 543 -50.76 -25.86 -11.33
#